data_AF-A0A9D8V4I1-F1
#
_entry.id   AF-A0A9D8V4I1-F1
#
_cell.length_a   1.000
_cell.length_b   1.000
_cell.length_c   1.000
_cell.angle_alpha   90.00
_cell.angle_beta   90.00
_cell.angle_gamma   90.00
#
_symmetry.space_group_name_H-M   'P 1'
#
loop_
_entity.id
_entity.type
_entity.pdbx_description
1 polymer ?
#
loop_
_entity_poly.entity_id
_entity_poly.type
_entity_poly.pdbx_seq_one_letter_code
_entity_poly.pdbx_strand_id
1 'polypeptide(L)'
;MTNKEEEELQNSLKKLDERAQQRIVVHDPAEHSIDPNSECCSFCGLTPIDQTEIISGPGVRICGKCVDLCVDILEEQRRERGT
;
A
#
# COMPACT_ATOMS: atom_id res chain seq x y z
N MET A 1 -13.73 -25.99 27.95
CA MET A 1 -14.36 -24.66 27.84
C MET A 1 -13.32 -23.65 27.37
N THR A 2 -12.57 -23.95 26.30
CA THR A 2 -11.38 -23.17 25.89
C THR A 2 -11.41 -22.75 24.41
N ASN A 3 -12.27 -23.36 23.59
CA ASN A 3 -12.30 -23.09 22.16
C ASN A 3 -12.92 -21.73 21.81
N LYS A 4 -13.90 -21.27 22.60
CA LYS A 4 -14.59 -20.00 22.34
C LYS A 4 -13.70 -18.78 22.64
N GLU A 5 -12.98 -18.81 23.75
CA GLU A 5 -12.05 -17.73 24.12
C GLU A 5 -10.85 -17.68 23.17
N GLU A 6 -10.34 -18.85 22.74
CA GLU A 6 -9.26 -18.93 21.75
C GLU A 6 -9.69 -18.36 20.38
N GLU A 7 -10.92 -18.64 19.93
CA GLU A 7 -11.47 -18.10 18.69
C GLU A 7 -11.70 -16.58 18.75
N GLU A 8 -12.14 -16.05 19.91
CA GLU A 8 -12.31 -14.61 20.13
C GLU A 8 -10.96 -13.86 20.14
N LEU A 9 -9.91 -14.45 20.73
CA LEU A 9 -8.55 -13.90 20.66
C LEU A 9 -8.00 -13.96 19.22
N GLN A 10 -8.21 -15.06 18.50
CA GLN A 10 -7.79 -15.19 17.11
C GLN A 10 -8.48 -14.17 16.20
N ASN A 11 -9.79 -13.94 16.39
CA ASN A 11 -10.52 -12.91 15.67
C ASN A 11 -10.06 -11.49 16.04
N SER A 12 -9.67 -11.25 17.29
CA SER A 12 -9.16 -9.94 17.72
C SER A 12 -7.77 -9.66 17.14
N LEU A 13 -6.88 -10.66 17.11
CA LEU A 13 -5.56 -10.58 16.47
C LEU A 13 -5.67 -10.36 14.96
N LYS A 14 -6.59 -11.05 14.27
CA LYS A 14 -6.88 -10.81 12.85
C LYS A 14 -7.32 -9.36 12.59
N LYS A 15 -8.22 -8.81 13.41
CA LYS A 15 -8.67 -7.42 13.29
C LYS A 15 -7.56 -6.38 13.54
N LEU A 16 -6.55 -6.72 14.34
CA LEU A 16 -5.37 -5.86 14.58
C LEU A 16 -4.42 -5.87 13.37
N ASP A 17 -4.22 -7.03 12.74
CA ASP A 17 -3.41 -7.18 11.52
C ASP A 17 -4.04 -6.46 10.31
N GLU A 18 -5.36 -6.57 10.15
CA GLU A 18 -6.11 -5.87 9.09
C GLU A 18 -5.98 -4.33 9.19
N ARG A 19 -5.88 -3.78 10.40
CA ARG A 19 -5.65 -2.32 10.61
C ARG A 19 -4.20 -1.91 10.37
N ALA A 20 -3.24 -2.82 10.56
CA ALA A 20 -1.84 -2.57 10.25
C ALA A 20 -1.60 -2.57 8.72
N GLN A 21 -2.39 -3.32 7.95
CA GLN A 21 -2.32 -3.39 6.49
C GLN A 21 -2.91 -2.16 5.78
N GLN A 22 -3.66 -1.30 6.48
CA GLN A 22 -4.11 0.01 5.98
C GLN A 22 -3.03 1.11 6.04
N ARG A 23 -1.83 0.79 6.55
CA ARG A 23 -0.66 1.64 6.35
C ARG A 23 -0.15 1.40 4.94
N ILE A 24 -0.02 2.47 4.17
CA ILE A 24 0.82 2.54 2.98
C ILE A 24 2.13 1.82 3.33
N VAL A 25 2.33 0.63 2.76
CA VAL A 25 3.55 -0.15 2.90
C VAL A 25 4.66 0.67 2.24
N VAL A 26 5.31 1.53 3.03
CA VAL A 26 6.66 1.95 2.71
C VAL A 26 7.46 0.66 2.73
N HIS A 27 7.78 0.15 1.53
CA HIS A 27 8.72 -0.94 1.37
C HIS A 27 9.90 -0.66 2.30
N ASP A 28 10.25 -1.66 3.12
CA ASP A 28 11.35 -1.53 4.06
C ASP A 28 12.61 -1.09 3.27
N PRO A 29 13.22 0.06 3.62
CA PRO A 29 14.33 0.62 2.85
C PRO A 29 15.59 -0.29 2.83
N ALA A 30 15.61 -1.36 3.63
CA ALA A 30 16.72 -2.30 3.69
C ALA A 30 16.73 -3.36 2.56
N GLU A 31 15.62 -3.59 1.85
CA GLU A 31 15.51 -4.71 0.89
C GLU A 31 15.56 -4.31 -0.59
N HIS A 32 15.69 -3.02 -0.92
CA HIS A 32 15.72 -2.57 -2.31
C HIS A 32 17.13 -2.12 -2.72
N SER A 33 17.81 -2.91 -3.55
CA SER A 33 18.94 -2.44 -4.35
C SER A 33 18.41 -1.40 -5.35
N ILE A 34 18.40 -0.12 -4.94
CA ILE A 34 17.97 0.98 -5.81
C ILE A 34 19.03 1.13 -6.89
N ASP A 35 18.79 0.53 -8.06
CA ASP A 35 19.55 0.86 -9.26
C ASP A 35 19.27 2.33 -9.60
N PRO A 36 20.28 3.23 -9.62
CA PRO A 36 20.09 4.65 -9.89
C PRO A 36 19.59 4.95 -11.30
N ASN A 37 19.55 3.93 -12.17
CA ASN A 37 19.04 4.00 -13.54
C ASN A 37 17.69 3.27 -13.72
N SER A 38 17.09 2.74 -12.64
CA SER A 38 15.79 2.09 -12.71
C SER A 38 14.68 3.14 -12.78
N GLU A 39 13.79 2.98 -13.75
CA GLU A 39 12.54 3.74 -13.89
C GLU A 39 11.53 3.32 -12.82
N CYS A 40 11.93 3.27 -11.55
CA CYS A 40 11.10 2.83 -10.45
C CYS A 40 10.05 3.89 -10.07
N CYS A 41 8.88 3.41 -9.64
CA CYS A 41 7.86 4.24 -9.04
C CYS A 41 8.34 4.76 -7.68
N SER A 42 8.23 6.07 -7.44
CA SER A 42 8.60 6.72 -6.18
C SER A 42 7.72 6.30 -4.99
N PHE A 43 6.56 5.69 -5.25
CA PHE A 43 5.59 5.31 -4.21
C PHE A 43 5.73 3.84 -3.78
N CYS A 44 5.83 2.91 -4.72
CA CYS A 44 5.95 1.48 -4.41
C CYS A 44 7.38 0.93 -4.56
N GLY A 45 8.30 1.68 -5.17
CA GLY A 45 9.68 1.22 -5.42
C GLY A 45 9.79 0.15 -6.52
N LEU A 46 8.68 -0.33 -7.09
CA LEU A 46 8.72 -1.39 -8.10
C LEU A 46 9.10 -0.85 -9.49
N THR A 47 9.77 -1.71 -10.27
CA THR A 47 10.11 -1.45 -11.66
C THR A 47 8.92 -1.73 -12.58
N PRO A 48 8.84 -1.05 -13.75
CA PRO A 48 7.71 -1.15 -14.68
C PRO A 48 7.54 -2.50 -15.37
N ILE A 49 8.43 -3.48 -15.15
CA ILE A 49 8.30 -4.82 -15.74
C ILE A 49 6.93 -5.45 -15.42
N ASP A 50 6.33 -5.06 -14.29
CA ASP A 50 5.05 -5.58 -13.81
C ASP A 50 3.88 -4.60 -14.02
N GLN A 51 4.09 -3.46 -14.71
CA GLN A 51 3.12 -2.36 -14.75
C GLN A 51 2.97 -1.74 -16.13
N THR A 52 1.72 -1.53 -16.52
CA THR A 52 1.34 -1.19 -17.89
C THR A 52 1.75 0.24 -18.27
N GLU A 53 1.80 1.19 -17.33
CA GLU A 53 2.15 2.60 -17.58
C GLU A 53 2.77 3.28 -16.34
N ILE A 54 3.87 4.02 -16.54
CA ILE A 54 4.46 4.93 -15.54
C ILE A 54 4.30 6.37 -16.02
N ILE A 55 3.72 7.20 -15.16
CA ILE A 55 3.56 8.64 -15.35
C ILE A 55 4.80 9.32 -14.76
N SER A 56 5.56 10.00 -15.63
CA SER A 56 6.77 10.72 -15.25
C SER A 56 6.52 12.23 -15.20
N GLY A 57 6.80 12.83 -14.03
CA GLY A 57 6.83 14.28 -13.82
C GLY A 57 8.25 14.76 -13.48
N PRO A 58 8.48 16.07 -13.32
CA PRO A 58 9.78 16.59 -12.92
C PRO A 58 10.19 16.06 -11.53
N GLY A 59 11.16 15.14 -11.49
CA GLY A 59 11.69 14.57 -10.25
C GLY A 59 10.80 13.53 -9.54
N VAL A 60 9.70 13.09 -10.17
CA VAL A 60 8.78 12.11 -9.58
C VAL A 60 8.26 11.14 -10.64
N ARG A 61 8.11 9.87 -10.26
CA ARG A 61 7.55 8.81 -11.12
C ARG A 61 6.48 8.06 -10.34
N ILE A 62 5.29 7.92 -10.91
CA ILE A 62 4.20 7.16 -10.30
C ILE A 62 3.63 6.15 -11.30
N CYS A 63 3.38 4.94 -10.85
CA CYS A 63 2.79 3.89 -11.68
C CYS A 63 1.26 3.86 -11.54
N GLY A 64 0.57 3.31 -12.54
CA GLY A 64 -0.90 3.25 -12.56
C GLY A 64 -1.51 2.61 -11.30
N LYS A 65 -0.95 1.50 -10.81
CA LYS A 65 -1.42 0.83 -9.58
C LYS A 65 -1.38 1.75 -8.35
N CYS A 66 -0.35 2.58 -8.23
CA CYS A 66 -0.26 3.54 -7.12
C CYS A 66 -1.27 4.67 -7.28
N VAL A 67 -1.57 5.09 -8.51
CA VAL A 67 -2.63 6.08 -8.77
C VAL A 67 -3.98 5.53 -8.32
N ASP A 68 -4.34 4.32 -8.75
CA ASP A 68 -5.62 3.67 -8.40
C ASP A 68 -5.78 3.56 -6.88
N LEU A 69 -4.73 3.06 -6.19
CA LEU A 69 -4.74 2.96 -4.74
C LEU A 69 -4.91 4.34 -4.06
N CYS A 70 -4.24 5.37 -4.56
CA CYS A 70 -4.41 6.72 -4.04
C CYS A 70 -5.84 7.24 -4.25
N VAL A 71 -6.46 6.94 -5.39
CA VAL A 71 -7.86 7.32 -5.67
C VAL A 71 -8.79 6.63 -4.68
N ASP A 72 -8.67 5.31 -4.49
CA ASP A 72 -9.50 4.54 -3.57
C ASP A 72 -9.44 5.10 -2.13
N ILE A 73 -8.24 5.38 -1.63
CA ILE A 73 -8.03 5.97 -0.30
C ILE A 73 -8.69 7.35 -0.19
N LEU A 74 -8.56 8.19 -1.22
CA LEU A 74 -9.14 9.54 -1.23
C LEU A 74 -10.67 9.50 -1.29
N GLU A 75 -11.23 8.58 -2.06
CA GLU A 75 -12.68 8.37 -2.14
C GLU A 75 -13.26 7.86 -0.83
N GLU A 76 -12.58 6.89 -0.20
CA GLU A 76 -12.95 6.39 1.13
C GLU A 76 -12.94 7.53 2.16
N GLN A 77 -11.89 8.33 2.19
CA GLN A 77 -11.83 9.49 3.09
C GLN A 77 -12.91 10.53 2.80
N ARG A 78 -13.27 10.75 1.54
CA ARG A 78 -14.36 11.68 1.18
C ARG A 78 -15.71 11.16 1.66
N ARG A 79 -15.95 9.85 1.54
CA ARG A 79 -17.15 9.18 2.05
C ARG A 79 -17.25 9.26 3.58
N GLU A 80 -16.14 9.10 4.29
CA GLU A 80 -16.09 9.21 5.75
C GLU A 80 -16.26 10.64 6.27
N ARG A 81 -15.80 11.65 5.51
CA ARG A 81 -15.90 13.07 5.90
C ARG A 81 -17.26 13.70 5.60
N GLY A 82 -18.21 12.99 4.99
CA GLY A 82 -19.62 13.39 4.91
C GLY A 82 -19.87 14.83 4.44
N THR A 83 -19.23 15.24 3.33
CA THR A 83 -19.60 16.47 2.61
C THR A 83 -20.53 16.16 1.45
#